data_AF-A0A0F8XZ04-F1
#
_entry.id   AF-A0A0F8XZ04-F1
#
_cell.length_a   1.000
_cell.length_b   1.000
_cell.length_c   1.000
_cell.angle_alpha   90.00
_cell.angle_beta   90.00
_cell.angle_gamma   90.00
#
_symmetry.space_group_name_H-M   'P 1'
#
loop_
_entity.id
_entity.type
_entity.pdbx_description
1 polymer ?
#
loop_
_entity_poly.entity_id
_entity_poly.type
_entity_poly.pdbx_seq_one_letter_code
_entity_poly.pdbx_strand_id
1 'polypeptide(L)'
;MFNWVKNLIGYANGIGGCLRCGDRWNWKPIHSTMYSTTNSCFPLCEPCWQGATPGDIRHYYSELVRMWRRDGSFYDQEFEDDLIGKALREMAFATPV
;
A
#
# COMPACT_ATOMS: atom_id res chain seq x y z
N MET A 1 9.64 -20.03 12.56
CA MET A 1 10.10 -19.81 11.16
C MET A 1 10.73 -18.43 11.10
N PHE A 2 11.96 -18.31 10.57
CA PHE A 2 12.60 -16.99 10.44
C PHE A 2 11.85 -16.13 9.41
N ASN A 3 11.73 -14.81 9.66
CA ASN A 3 10.98 -13.89 8.79
C ASN A 3 11.44 -13.88 7.32
N TRP A 4 12.72 -14.19 7.05
CA TRP A 4 13.22 -14.26 5.68
C TRP A 4 12.71 -15.50 4.94
N VAL A 5 12.57 -16.65 5.61
CA VAL A 5 12.08 -17.91 4.99
C VAL A 5 10.61 -17.77 4.57
N LYS A 6 9.76 -17.23 5.44
CA LYS A 6 8.33 -17.01 5.12
C LYS A 6 8.15 -16.06 3.92
N ASN A 7 8.98 -15.02 3.83
CA ASN A 7 8.87 -14.01 2.78
C ASN A 7 9.48 -14.49 1.46
N LEU A 8 10.49 -15.37 1.52
CA LEU A 8 11.02 -16.06 0.35
C LEU A 8 9.97 -16.99 -0.27
N ILE A 9 9.26 -17.78 0.54
CA ILE A 9 8.18 -18.66 0.06
C ILE A 9 7.07 -17.83 -0.60
N GLY A 10 6.62 -16.74 0.05
CA GLY A 10 5.59 -15.88 -0.53
C GLY A 10 6.03 -15.22 -1.84
N TYR A 11 7.28 -14.77 -1.92
CA TYR A 11 7.85 -14.21 -3.15
C TYR A 11 7.91 -15.23 -4.28
N ALA A 12 8.37 -16.45 -4.00
CA ALA A 12 8.44 -17.53 -4.99
C ALA A 12 7.05 -17.89 -5.55
N ASN A 13 5.99 -17.66 -4.78
CA ASN A 13 4.59 -17.84 -5.19
C ASN A 13 3.98 -16.59 -5.87
N GLY A 14 4.78 -15.56 -6.19
CA GLY A 14 4.31 -14.35 -6.84
C GLY A 14 3.49 -13.42 -5.94
N ILE A 15 3.53 -13.61 -4.62
CA ILE A 15 2.74 -12.81 -3.68
C ILE A 15 3.43 -11.44 -3.47
N GLY A 16 2.66 -10.38 -3.67
CA GLY A 16 3.08 -9.02 -3.31
C GLY A 16 3.34 -8.85 -1.81
N GLY A 17 3.80 -7.68 -1.40
CA GLY A 17 4.04 -7.40 0.01
C GLY A 17 4.00 -5.92 0.32
N CYS A 18 4.01 -5.62 1.62
CA CYS A 18 4.04 -4.26 2.14
C CYS A 18 5.28 -3.53 1.63
N LEU A 19 5.09 -2.36 1.03
CA LEU A 19 6.19 -1.54 0.49
C LEU A 19 7.13 -1.02 1.59
N ARG A 20 6.66 -0.95 2.84
CA ARG A 20 7.47 -0.51 3.99
C ARG A 20 8.27 -1.65 4.63
N CYS A 21 7.61 -2.75 5.02
CA CYS A 21 8.25 -3.79 5.83
C CYS A 21 8.62 -5.05 5.05
N GLY A 22 8.22 -5.17 3.78
CA GLY A 22 8.53 -6.30 2.90
C GLY A 22 7.80 -7.61 3.24
N ASP A 23 7.00 -7.65 4.32
CA ASP A 23 6.20 -8.82 4.64
C ASP A 23 5.13 -9.04 3.56
N ARG A 24 4.98 -10.31 3.15
CA ARG A 24 4.06 -10.73 2.09
C ARG A 24 2.61 -10.73 2.56
N TRP A 25 1.68 -10.52 1.63
CA TRP A 25 0.24 -10.36 1.94
C TRP A 25 -0.44 -11.57 2.57
N ASN A 26 0.12 -12.76 2.38
CA ASN A 26 -0.37 -13.97 3.05
C ASN A 26 0.01 -14.05 4.55
N TRP A 27 0.84 -13.13 5.06
CA TRP A 27 1.32 -13.14 6.44
C TRP A 27 0.88 -11.93 7.28
N LYS A 28 0.19 -10.95 6.69
CA LYS A 28 -0.17 -9.70 7.35
C LYS A 28 -1.54 -9.20 6.90
N PRO A 29 -2.31 -8.55 7.80
CA PRO A 29 -3.52 -7.85 7.39
C PRO A 29 -3.16 -6.69 6.45
N ILE A 30 -3.92 -6.56 5.37
CA ILE A 30 -3.79 -5.46 4.41
C ILE A 30 -4.56 -4.24 4.92
N HIS A 31 -4.01 -3.05 4.69
CA HIS A 31 -4.81 -1.83 4.74
C HIS A 31 -5.30 -1.52 3.33
N SER A 32 -6.62 -1.47 3.15
CA SER A 32 -7.22 -1.27 1.83
C SER A 32 -7.74 0.16 1.69
N THR A 33 -7.21 0.91 0.73
CA THR A 33 -7.74 2.22 0.33
C THR A 33 -8.53 2.06 -0.95
N MET A 34 -9.80 2.47 -0.90
CA MET A 34 -10.70 2.44 -2.06
C MET A 34 -10.43 3.67 -2.94
N TYR A 35 -10.18 3.46 -4.23
CA TYR A 35 -10.03 4.56 -5.20
C TYR A 35 -11.14 4.58 -6.25
N SER A 36 -11.96 3.53 -6.33
CA SER A 36 -13.25 3.55 -7.03
C SER A 36 -14.31 2.84 -6.19
N THR A 37 -15.52 2.67 -6.74
CA THR A 37 -16.58 1.89 -6.08
C THR A 37 -16.27 0.40 -5.98
N THR A 38 -15.44 -0.13 -6.87
CA THR A 38 -15.12 -1.58 -6.96
C THR A 38 -13.64 -1.88 -6.77
N ASN A 39 -12.77 -0.88 -6.84
CA ASN A 39 -11.33 -1.08 -6.85
C ASN A 39 -10.68 -0.46 -5.61
N SER A 40 -9.71 -1.19 -5.07
CA SER A 40 -8.90 -0.77 -3.94
C SER A 40 -7.43 -1.12 -4.17
N CYS A 41 -6.58 -0.54 -3.34
CA CYS A 41 -5.18 -0.87 -3.28
C CYS A 41 -4.67 -0.97 -1.85
N PHE A 42 -3.55 -1.67 -1.70
CA PHE A 42 -2.94 -1.97 -0.42
C PHE A 42 -1.41 -1.81 -0.51
N PRO A 43 -0.87 -0.58 -0.53
CA PRO A 43 0.57 -0.36 -0.53
C PRO A 43 1.23 -0.78 0.79
N LEU A 44 0.47 -0.73 1.89
CA LEU A 44 0.96 -0.99 3.25
C LEU A 44 0.10 -2.05 3.95
N CYS A 45 0.72 -2.82 4.85
CA CYS A 45 -0.04 -3.61 5.82
C CYS A 45 -0.63 -2.71 6.91
N GLU A 46 -1.69 -3.16 7.58
CA GLU A 46 -2.43 -2.39 8.60
C GLU A 46 -1.49 -1.75 9.66
N PRO A 47 -0.53 -2.48 10.29
CA PRO A 47 0.36 -1.87 11.26
C PRO A 47 1.31 -0.81 10.66
N CYS A 48 1.75 -1.00 9.42
CA CYS A 48 2.62 -0.04 8.75
C CYS A 48 1.88 1.23 8.34
N TRP A 49 0.59 1.11 8.01
CA TRP A 49 -0.28 2.22 7.68
C TRP A 49 -0.65 3.03 8.92
N GLN A 50 -1.04 2.37 10.02
CA GLN A 50 -1.34 3.03 11.29
C GLN A 50 -0.14 3.79 11.88
N GLY A 51 1.07 3.26 11.68
CA GLY A 51 2.32 3.90 12.09
C GLY A 51 2.96 4.78 11.00
N ALA A 52 2.25 5.10 9.92
CA ALA A 52 2.75 5.97 8.86
C ALA A 52 2.51 7.45 9.20
N THR A 53 3.44 8.30 8.81
CA THR A 53 3.22 9.75 8.77
C THR A 53 2.50 10.13 7.47
N PRO A 54 1.92 11.34 7.37
CA PRO A 54 1.42 11.85 6.09
C PRO A 54 2.48 11.85 4.97
N GLY A 55 3.76 12.04 5.31
CA GLY A 55 4.87 11.95 4.35
C GLY A 55 5.09 10.53 3.85
N ASP A 56 5.01 9.54 4.73
CA ASP A 56 5.08 8.11 4.37
C ASP A 56 3.93 7.72 3.46
N ILE A 57 2.69 8.17 3.75
CA ILE A 57 1.53 7.90 2.90
C ILE A 57 1.76 8.42 1.49
N ARG A 58 2.20 9.68 1.34
CA ARG A 58 2.53 10.24 0.02
C ARG A 58 3.57 9.38 -0.68
N HIS A 59 4.66 9.04 0.02
CA HIS A 59 5.75 8.26 -0.55
C HIS A 59 5.33 6.88 -1.06
N TYR A 60 4.67 6.07 -0.22
CA TYR A 60 4.34 4.68 -0.58
C TYR A 60 3.19 4.58 -1.59
N TYR A 61 2.23 5.51 -1.57
CA TYR A 61 1.18 5.53 -2.59
C TYR A 61 1.73 6.01 -3.94
N SER A 62 2.61 7.02 -3.96
CA SER A 62 3.35 7.38 -5.18
C SER A 62 4.19 6.23 -5.72
N GLU A 63 4.89 5.50 -4.84
CA GLU A 63 5.68 4.33 -5.25
C GLU A 63 4.81 3.24 -5.89
N LEU A 64 3.65 2.95 -5.31
CA LEU A 64 2.68 2.01 -5.87
C LEU A 64 2.22 2.45 -7.27
N VAL A 65 1.84 3.70 -7.46
CA VAL A 65 1.42 4.20 -8.79
C VAL A 65 2.56 4.12 -9.79
N ARG A 66 3.80 4.40 -9.38
CA ARG A 66 5.00 4.20 -10.22
C ARG A 66 5.22 2.74 -10.59
N MET A 67 4.89 1.79 -9.72
CA MET A 67 4.91 0.36 -10.06
C MET A 67 3.86 0.04 -11.12
N TRP A 68 2.62 0.46 -10.93
CA TRP A 68 1.56 0.22 -11.92
C TRP A 68 1.85 0.82 -13.29
N ARG A 69 2.42 2.03 -13.34
CA ARG A 69 2.88 2.64 -14.59
C ARG A 69 3.95 1.80 -15.29
N ARG A 70 4.90 1.22 -14.54
CA ARG A 70 5.93 0.31 -15.08
C ARG A 70 5.32 -0.99 -15.60
N ASP A 71 4.25 -1.46 -15.00
CA ASP A 71 3.50 -2.65 -15.42
C ASP A 71 2.53 -2.37 -16.59
N GLY A 72 2.53 -1.15 -17.12
CA GLY A 72 1.76 -0.76 -18.31
C GLY A 72 0.37 -0.16 -18.02
N SER A 73 0.04 0.12 -16.75
CA SER A 73 -1.21 0.80 -16.41
C SER A 73 -1.14 2.29 -16.74
N PHE A 74 -2.18 2.84 -17.38
CA PHE A 74 -2.28 4.27 -17.66
C PHE A 74 -2.96 4.98 -16.48
N TYR A 75 -2.15 5.36 -15.50
CA TYR A 75 -2.54 6.23 -14.39
C TYR A 75 -1.76 7.54 -14.48
N ASP A 76 -2.44 8.65 -14.71
CA ASP A 76 -1.81 9.97 -14.80
C ASP A 76 -1.50 10.56 -13.41
N GLN A 77 -1.01 11.79 -13.38
CA GLN A 77 -0.70 12.49 -12.13
C GLN A 77 -1.98 12.85 -11.35
N GLU A 78 -3.08 13.13 -12.03
CA GLU A 78 -4.36 13.47 -11.39
C GLU A 78 -4.89 12.28 -10.58
N PHE A 79 -4.83 11.07 -11.15
CA PHE A 79 -5.15 9.84 -10.44
C PHE A 79 -4.26 9.62 -9.21
N GLU A 80 -2.94 9.85 -9.34
CA GLU A 80 -2.00 9.70 -8.22
C GLU A 80 -2.35 10.66 -7.07
N ASP A 81 -2.63 11.93 -7.40
CA ASP A 81 -2.95 12.96 -6.43
C ASP A 81 -4.30 12.69 -5.73
N ASP A 82 -5.32 12.22 -6.47
CA ASP A 82 -6.62 11.84 -5.88
C ASP A 82 -6.48 10.63 -4.94
N LEU A 83 -5.77 9.59 -5.37
CA LEU A 83 -5.52 8.40 -4.55
C LEU A 83 -4.80 8.75 -3.25
N ILE A 84 -3.74 9.56 -3.32
CA ILE A 84 -3.02 10.06 -2.13
C ILE A 84 -3.96 10.89 -1.27
N GLY A 85 -4.78 11.76 -1.87
CA GLY A 85 -5.76 12.57 -1.16
C GLY A 85 -6.78 11.72 -0.39
N LYS A 86 -7.24 10.61 -0.96
CA LYS A 86 -8.14 9.66 -0.27
C LYS A 86 -7.46 9.02 0.94
N ALA A 87 -6.24 8.50 0.78
CA ALA A 87 -5.49 7.88 1.86
C ALA A 87 -5.19 8.87 3.01
N LEU A 88 -4.84 10.11 2.69
CA LEU A 88 -4.61 11.16 3.70
C LEU A 88 -5.90 11.56 4.44
N ARG A 89 -7.05 11.60 3.76
CA ARG A 89 -8.35 11.83 4.41
C ARG A 89 -8.69 10.69 5.36
N GLU A 90 -8.52 9.44 4.92
CA GLU A 90 -8.72 8.25 5.77
C GLU A 90 -7.86 8.32 7.04
N MET A 91 -6.58 8.67 6.92
CA MET A 91 -5.67 8.84 8.06
C MET A 91 -6.12 9.94 9.02
N ALA A 92 -6.61 11.08 8.51
CA ALA A 92 -7.09 12.17 9.33
C ALA A 92 -8.33 11.78 10.17
N PHE A 93 -9.21 10.93 9.63
CA PHE A 93 -10.39 10.42 10.36
C PHE A 93 -10.05 9.26 11.31
N ALA A 94 -8.96 8.53 11.07
CA ALA A 94 -8.53 7.40 11.89
C ALA A 94 -7.76 7.81 13.17
N THR A 95 -7.40 9.09 13.32
CA THR A 95 -6.67 9.58 14.50
C THR A 95 -7.69 9.89 15.62
N PRO A 96 -7.69 9.17 16.75
CA PRO A 96 -8.52 9.55 17.89
C PRO A 96 -7.99 10.86 18.47
N VAL A 97 -8.91 11.79 18.75
CA VAL A 97 -8.63 13.02 19.51
C VAL A 97 -8.25 12.68 20.95
#